data_AF-A0A849RMV2-F1
#
_entry.id   AF-A0A849RMV2-F1
#
_cell.length_a   1.000
_cell.length_b   1.000
_cell.length_c   1.000
_cell.angle_alpha   90.00
_cell.angle_beta   90.00
_cell.angle_gamma   90.00
#
_symmetry.space_group_name_H-M   'P 1'
#
loop_
_entity.id
_entity.type
_entity.pdbx_description
1 polymer ?
#
loop_
_entity_poly.entity_id
_entity_poly.type
_entity_poly.pdbx_seq_one_letter_code
_entity_poly.pdbx_strand_id
1 'polypeptide(L)'
;MVLLKNNTSVEFITSDQPVINTYAIGFNETEAPEELELYYPVSPKLAILITNNIEIRNSNIVVPNINQVKNYNRMIIQQSHSQIFTSSKEALMQILPSVSIRPGR
;
A
#
# COMPACT_ATOMS: atom_id res chain seq x y z
N MET A 1 12.13 -4.74 -9.82
CA MET A 1 10.72 -5.10 -9.59
C MET A 1 10.70 -6.42 -8.85
N VAL A 2 9.84 -6.55 -7.84
CA VAL A 2 9.67 -7.78 -7.07
C VAL A 2 8.19 -8.07 -6.86
N LEU A 3 7.85 -9.35 -6.66
CA LEU A 3 6.50 -9.76 -6.26
C LEU A 3 6.41 -9.85 -4.74
N LEU A 4 5.50 -9.10 -4.13
CA LEU A 4 5.15 -9.26 -2.73
C LEU A 4 4.09 -10.35 -2.59
N LYS A 5 4.42 -11.43 -1.88
CA LYS A 5 3.50 -12.55 -1.60
C LYS A 5 3.09 -12.52 -0.14
N ASN A 6 1.90 -11.98 0.13
CA ASN A 6 1.38 -11.83 1.48
C ASN A 6 0.79 -13.16 1.99
N ASN A 7 1.49 -13.82 2.91
CA ASN A 7 1.02 -15.04 3.58
C ASN A 7 0.38 -14.75 4.95
N THR A 8 0.12 -13.48 5.27
CA THR A 8 -0.43 -13.09 6.57
C THR A 8 -1.96 -13.18 6.60
N SER A 9 -2.53 -13.05 7.80
CA SER A 9 -3.98 -12.97 8.01
C SER A 9 -4.59 -11.62 7.62
N VAL A 10 -3.77 -10.57 7.48
CA VAL A 10 -4.22 -9.26 7.02
C VAL A 10 -4.07 -9.22 5.51
N GLU A 11 -5.10 -8.79 4.80
CA GLU A 11 -5.08 -8.72 3.34
C GLU A 11 -4.58 -7.36 2.87
N PHE A 12 -3.98 -7.34 1.68
CA PHE A 12 -3.80 -6.07 0.98
C PHE A 12 -5.15 -5.50 0.56
N ILE A 13 -5.27 -4.18 0.66
CA ILE A 13 -6.42 -3.42 0.16
C ILE A 13 -5.98 -2.56 -1.02
N THR A 14 -6.95 -2.04 -1.77
CA THR A 14 -6.67 -1.11 -2.87
C THR A 14 -7.62 0.09 -2.82
N SER A 15 -7.47 1.02 -3.75
CA SER A 15 -8.29 2.22 -3.83
C SER A 15 -8.58 2.63 -5.28
N ASP A 16 -9.28 3.74 -5.46
CA ASP A 16 -9.44 4.40 -6.77
C ASP A 16 -8.11 4.91 -7.37
N GLN A 17 -7.07 5.06 -6.56
CA GLN A 17 -5.69 5.35 -6.97
C GLN A 17 -4.76 4.22 -6.48
N PRO A 18 -4.75 3.07 -7.15
CA PRO A 18 -4.15 1.84 -6.60
C PRO A 18 -2.63 1.82 -6.66
N VAL A 19 -2.00 2.63 -7.52
CA VAL A 19 -0.55 2.72 -7.62
C VAL A 19 -0.08 3.94 -6.83
N ILE A 20 0.83 3.74 -5.89
CA ILE A 20 1.36 4.82 -5.04
C ILE A 20 2.89 4.83 -5.08
N ASN A 21 3.49 6.02 -4.93
CA ASN A 21 4.91 6.12 -4.56
C ASN A 21 5.02 6.08 -3.04
N THR A 22 5.67 5.06 -2.47
CA THR A 22 5.80 4.88 -1.01
C THR A 22 6.61 6.00 -0.35
N TYR A 23 7.47 6.68 -1.13
CA TYR A 23 8.24 7.85 -0.70
C TYR A 23 7.48 9.18 -0.78
N ALA A 24 6.33 9.23 -1.47
CA ALA A 24 5.52 10.44 -1.58
C ALA A 24 4.46 10.56 -0.46
N ILE A 25 4.41 9.60 0.46
CA ILE A 25 3.35 9.53 1.45
C ILE A 25 3.49 10.66 2.47
N GLY A 26 2.47 11.52 2.54
CA GLY A 26 2.44 12.69 3.42
C GLY A 26 2.93 13.98 2.77
N PHE A 27 3.38 13.92 1.50
CA PHE A 27 3.75 15.10 0.74
C PHE A 27 2.49 15.87 0.33
N ASN A 28 2.59 17.19 0.33
CA ASN A 28 1.56 18.05 -0.27
C ASN A 28 1.84 18.31 -1.77
N GLU A 29 0.93 19.01 -2.46
CA GLU A 29 1.01 19.22 -3.92
C GLU A 29 2.24 20.02 -4.39
N THR A 30 2.93 20.71 -3.47
CA THR A 30 4.13 21.51 -3.78
C THR A 30 5.43 20.77 -3.47
N GLU A 31 5.36 19.60 -2.82
CA GLU A 31 6.51 18.79 -2.47
C GLU A 31 6.72 17.68 -3.50
N ALA A 32 7.97 17.48 -3.93
CA ALA A 32 8.34 16.43 -4.87
C ALA A 32 9.26 15.41 -4.18
N PRO A 33 8.93 14.10 -4.19
CA PRO A 33 9.80 13.09 -3.63
C PRO A 33 11.08 12.94 -4.47
N GLU A 34 12.24 12.84 -3.81
CA GLU A 34 13.52 12.59 -4.47
C GLU A 34 13.69 11.12 -4.88
N GLU A 35 12.96 10.22 -4.21
CA GLU A 35 13.01 8.79 -4.42
C GLU A 35 11.70 8.24 -5.03
N LEU A 36 11.84 7.15 -5.77
CA LEU A 36 10.74 6.45 -6.42
C LEU A 36 10.68 4.99 -5.96
N GLU A 37 9.58 4.62 -5.33
CA GLU A 37 9.20 3.22 -5.13
C GLU A 37 7.70 3.05 -5.33
N LEU A 38 7.33 2.36 -6.42
CA LEU A 38 5.94 2.15 -6.75
C LEU A 38 5.43 0.86 -6.12
N TYR A 39 4.36 0.99 -5.34
CA TYR A 39 3.60 -0.13 -4.79
C TYR A 39 2.25 -0.24 -5.51
N TYR A 40 1.91 -1.45 -5.95
CA TYR A 40 0.63 -1.74 -6.60
C TYR A 40 0.04 -3.06 -6.06
N PRO A 41 -1.03 -3.02 -5.25
CA PRO A 41 -1.74 -4.21 -4.81
C PRO A 41 -2.60 -4.77 -5.96
N VAL A 42 -2.21 -5.95 -6.45
CA VAL A 42 -2.89 -6.63 -7.56
C VAL A 42 -4.06 -7.48 -7.05
N SER A 43 -3.93 -8.03 -5.84
CA SER A 43 -4.95 -8.83 -5.18
C SER A 43 -4.75 -8.81 -3.65
N PRO A 44 -5.67 -9.38 -2.85
CA PRO A 44 -5.52 -9.44 -1.39
C PRO A 44 -4.23 -10.12 -0.89
N LYS A 45 -3.59 -10.95 -1.73
CA LYS A 45 -2.39 -11.73 -1.39
C LYS A 45 -1.17 -11.41 -2.24
N LEU A 46 -1.31 -10.59 -3.30
CA LEU A 46 -0.21 -10.28 -4.22
C LEU A 46 -0.12 -8.78 -4.47
N ALA A 47 1.09 -8.24 -4.44
CA ALA A 47 1.38 -6.87 -4.87
C ALA A 47 2.69 -6.82 -5.66
N ILE A 48 2.84 -5.80 -6.51
CA ILE A 48 4.08 -5.51 -7.22
C ILE A 48 4.78 -4.36 -6.49
N LEU A 49 6.09 -4.49 -6.31
CA LEU A 49 6.94 -3.41 -5.81
C LEU A 49 8.05 -3.11 -6.83
N ILE A 50 8.07 -1.88 -7.33
CA ILE A 50 9.13 -1.36 -8.18
C ILE A 50 9.97 -0.44 -7.29
N THR A 51 11.13 -0.93 -6.86
CA THR A 51 12.02 -0.22 -5.94
C THR A 51 13.43 -0.12 -6.51
N ASN A 52 14.19 0.87 -6.07
CA ASN A 52 15.63 0.99 -6.29
C ASN A 52 16.47 0.33 -5.19
N ASN A 53 15.85 -0.17 -4.11
CA ASN A 53 16.55 -0.92 -3.07
C ASN A 53 17.12 -2.23 -3.65
N ILE A 54 18.46 -2.31 -3.71
CA ILE A 54 19.17 -3.43 -4.36
C ILE A 54 18.96 -4.77 -3.64
N GLU A 55 18.89 -4.76 -2.30
CA GLU A 55 18.70 -5.97 -1.50
C GLU A 55 17.34 -6.60 -1.79
N ILE A 56 16.31 -5.75 -1.88
CA ILE A 56 14.97 -6.18 -2.25
C ILE A 56 14.95 -6.65 -3.70
N ARG A 57 15.49 -5.86 -4.65
CA ARG A 57 15.49 -6.18 -6.09
C ARG A 57 16.14 -7.51 -6.45
N ASN A 58 17.15 -7.93 -5.69
CA ASN A 58 17.82 -9.22 -5.91
C ASN A 58 16.92 -10.42 -5.56
N SER A 59 15.79 -10.18 -4.89
CA SER A 59 14.79 -11.20 -4.58
C SER A 59 13.65 -11.17 -5.61
N ASN A 60 13.34 -12.31 -6.25
CA ASN A 60 12.18 -12.39 -7.15
C ASN A 60 10.84 -12.23 -6.40
N ILE A 61 10.79 -12.76 -5.16
CA ILE A 61 9.62 -12.76 -4.29
C ILE A 61 10.03 -12.30 -2.90
N VAL A 62 9.23 -11.42 -2.30
CA VAL A 62 9.38 -10.98 -0.90
C VAL A 62 8.09 -11.31 -0.14
N VAL A 63 8.24 -11.87 1.06
CA VAL A 63 7.10 -12.20 1.92
C VAL A 63 7.03 -11.16 3.04
N PRO A 64 6.11 -10.19 2.98
CA PRO A 64 5.99 -9.19 4.03
C PRO A 64 5.40 -9.78 5.30
N ASN A 65 5.78 -9.23 6.44
CA ASN A 65 5.14 -9.50 7.73
C ASN A 65 3.86 -8.64 7.90
N ILE A 66 3.10 -8.92 8.96
CA ILE A 66 1.81 -8.24 9.24
C ILE A 66 1.96 -6.72 9.32
N ASN A 67 3.05 -6.22 9.91
CA ASN A 67 3.25 -4.77 10.07
C ASN A 67 3.53 -4.10 8.73
N GLN A 68 4.30 -4.75 7.86
CA GLN A 68 4.53 -4.26 6.49
C GLN A 68 3.23 -4.23 5.70
N VAL A 69 2.40 -5.27 5.78
CA VAL A 69 1.07 -5.30 5.13
C VAL A 69 0.18 -4.17 5.63
N LYS A 70 0.10 -3.96 6.95
CA LYS A 70 -0.66 -2.85 7.54
C LYS A 70 -0.12 -1.49 7.11
N ASN A 71 1.19 -1.33 6.98
CA ASN A 71 1.80 -0.09 6.51
C ASN A 71 1.43 0.21 5.07
N TYR A 72 1.51 -0.77 4.16
CA TYR A 72 1.06 -0.59 2.77
C TYR A 72 -0.43 -0.22 2.70
N ASN A 73 -1.27 -0.90 3.47
CA ASN A 73 -2.70 -0.56 3.54
C ASN A 73 -2.93 0.87 4.03
N ARG A 74 -2.20 1.31 5.06
CA ARG A 74 -2.25 2.69 5.54
C ARG A 74 -1.86 3.68 4.44
N MET A 75 -0.83 3.39 3.66
CA MET A 75 -0.39 4.25 2.55
C MET A 75 -1.44 4.33 1.44
N ILE A 76 -2.09 3.22 1.09
CA ILE A 76 -3.24 3.21 0.16
C ILE A 76 -4.39 4.07 0.71
N ILE A 77 -4.73 3.93 2.00
CA ILE A 77 -5.76 4.74 2.66
C ILE A 77 -5.36 6.21 2.74
N GLN A 78 -4.08 6.57 2.72
CA GLN A 78 -3.66 7.97 2.72
C GLN A 78 -3.70 8.57 1.31
N GLN A 79 -3.37 7.78 0.28
CA GLN A 79 -3.29 8.27 -1.09
C GLN A 79 -4.60 8.16 -1.88
N SER A 80 -5.59 7.40 -1.40
CA SER A 80 -6.88 7.28 -2.09
C SER A 80 -7.56 8.63 -2.25
N HIS A 81 -8.33 8.81 -3.31
CA HIS A 81 -9.08 10.06 -3.48
C HIS A 81 -10.40 9.99 -2.71
N SER A 82 -11.23 8.98 -3.02
CA SER A 82 -12.58 8.86 -2.47
C SER A 82 -12.95 7.43 -2.07
N GLN A 83 -12.42 6.41 -2.74
CA GLN A 83 -12.88 5.03 -2.56
C GLN A 83 -11.75 4.10 -2.12
N ILE A 84 -12.08 3.16 -1.24
CA ILE A 84 -11.21 2.07 -0.79
C ILE A 84 -11.94 0.76 -1.04
N PHE A 85 -11.23 -0.22 -1.57
CA PHE A 85 -11.76 -1.54 -1.91
C PHE A 85 -11.07 -2.61 -1.07
N THR A 86 -11.88 -3.50 -0.48
CA THR A 86 -11.45 -4.67 0.28
C THR A 86 -12.07 -5.92 -0.33
N SER A 87 -11.48 -7.09 -0.04
CA SER A 87 -11.99 -8.37 -0.55
C SER A 87 -13.23 -8.88 0.20
N SER A 88 -13.40 -8.40 1.45
CA SER A 88 -14.36 -8.91 2.41
C SER A 88 -14.80 -7.81 3.39
N LYS A 89 -15.91 -8.08 4.08
CA LYS A 89 -16.44 -7.21 5.12
C LYS A 89 -15.50 -7.18 6.33
N GLU A 90 -14.89 -8.31 6.66
CA GLU A 90 -13.94 -8.45 7.76
C GLU A 90 -12.69 -7.59 7.51
N ALA A 91 -12.17 -7.60 6.28
CA ALA A 91 -11.05 -6.73 5.89
C ALA A 91 -11.43 -5.24 5.96
N LEU A 92 -12.67 -4.88 5.59
CA LEU A 92 -13.17 -3.50 5.75
C LEU A 92 -13.21 -3.10 7.22
N MET A 93 -13.76 -3.94 8.10
CA MET A 93 -13.87 -3.63 9.53
C MET A 93 -12.51 -3.40 10.20
N GLN A 94 -11.44 -4.04 9.72
CA GLN A 94 -10.08 -3.83 10.22
C GLN A 94 -9.51 -2.43 9.90
N ILE A 95 -9.98 -1.79 8.82
CA ILE A 95 -9.42 -0.51 8.34
C ILE A 95 -10.33 0.69 8.62
N LEU A 96 -11.61 0.46 8.98
CA LEU A 96 -12.58 1.53 9.28
C LEU A 96 -12.04 2.63 10.22
N PRO A 97 -11.33 2.32 11.33
CA PRO A 97 -10.79 3.37 12.21
C PRO A 97 -9.85 4.33 11.48
N SER A 98 -9.10 3.86 10.49
CA SER A 98 -8.14 4.66 9.71
C SER A 98 -8.79 5.48 8.61
N VAL A 99 -9.94 5.06 8.09
CA VAL A 99 -10.69 5.79 7.05
C VAL A 99 -11.38 7.02 7.63
N SER A 100 -11.93 6.91 8.83
CA SER A 100 -12.68 7.99 9.50
C SER A 100 -11.83 9.17 9.96
N ILE A 101 -10.50 9.08 9.92
CA ILE A 101 -9.57 10.11 10.42
C ILE A 101 -9.10 11.06 9.31
N ARG A 102 -9.53 10.88 8.05
CA ARG A 102 -9.15 11.79 6.95
C ARG A 102 -9.66 13.22 7.25
N PRO A 103 -8.76 14.20 7.49
CA PRO A 103 -9.16 15.60 7.51
C PRO A 103 -9.64 15.96 6.10
N GLY A 104 -10.72 16.75 6.01
CA GLY A 104 -11.10 17.36 4.74
C GLY A 104 -9.89 18.11 4.18
N ARG A 105 -9.53 17.82 2.92
CA ARG A 105 -8.50 18.55 2.18
C ARG A 105 -8.82 20.04 2.17
#